data_AF-A0A0E0C777-F1
#
_entry.id   AF-A0A0E0C777-F1
#
_cell.length_a   1.000
_cell.length_b   1.000
_cell.length_c   1.000
_cell.angle_alpha   90.00
_cell.angle_beta   90.00
_cell.angle_gamma   90.00
#
_symmetry.space_group_name_H-M   'P 1'
#
loop_
_entity.id
_entity.type
_entity.pdbx_description
1 polymer ?
#
loop_
_entity_poly.entity_id
_entity_poly.type
_entity_poly.pdbx_seq_one_letter_code
_entity_poly.pdbx_strand_id
1 'polypeptide(L)'
;MQIINTPITPLRFLHLKHLTVFLHTVPRAVSPTYDYISLAYFLDASPALETFTLKVSQTRMEHDVISEDSSHLRQMPGHHHDTIKNVKIIGFCSAKSMVELTCHILENATSLEGLTLDTIFDGNNNPADRLSVHEVGRCGRIHSPMVMEAKNALLAIERYIVGKVPSTVKLDRPKQI
;
A
#
# COMPACT_ATOMS: atom_id res chain seq x y z
N MET A 1 -13.64 -19.27 -23.93
CA MET A 1 -12.53 -18.40 -24.38
C MET A 1 -11.23 -19.02 -23.92
N GLN A 2 -10.27 -19.19 -24.83
CA GLN A 2 -8.94 -19.74 -24.54
C GLN A 2 -8.15 -18.75 -23.68
N ILE A 3 -7.70 -19.20 -22.51
CA ILE A 3 -6.70 -18.49 -21.72
C ILE A 3 -5.34 -18.90 -22.28
N ILE A 4 -4.64 -17.95 -22.89
CA ILE A 4 -3.31 -18.15 -23.44
C ILE A 4 -2.36 -18.30 -22.24
N ASN A 5 -2.01 -19.54 -21.91
CA ASN A 5 -0.92 -19.87 -20.98
C ASN A 5 0.40 -19.51 -21.65
N THR A 6 0.73 -18.23 -21.65
CA THR A 6 2.09 -17.78 -21.94
C THR A 6 2.90 -18.11 -20.68
N PRO A 7 3.95 -18.96 -20.74
CA PRO A 7 4.84 -19.15 -19.62
C PRO A 7 5.64 -17.86 -19.47
N ILE A 8 5.10 -16.88 -18.75
CA ILE A 8 5.92 -15.81 -18.19
C ILE A 8 6.83 -16.53 -17.21
N THR A 9 8.05 -16.87 -17.63
CA THR A 9 9.11 -17.20 -16.69
C THR A 9 9.08 -16.11 -15.64
N PRO A 10 8.76 -16.42 -14.37
CA PRO A 10 8.67 -15.38 -13.38
C PRO A 10 10.05 -14.76 -13.31
N LEU A 11 10.17 -13.46 -13.58
CA LEU A 11 11.36 -12.74 -13.16
C LEU A 11 11.50 -13.05 -11.67
N ARG A 12 12.58 -13.73 -11.29
CA ARG A 12 12.85 -14.06 -9.90
C ARG A 12 14.01 -13.22 -9.41
N PHE A 13 13.71 -12.33 -8.48
CA PHE A 13 14.67 -11.50 -7.79
C PHE A 13 15.17 -12.24 -6.53
N LEU A 14 15.89 -13.35 -6.74
CA LEU A 14 16.27 -14.31 -5.68
C LEU A 14 17.10 -13.72 -4.54
N HIS A 15 17.73 -12.56 -4.77
CA HIS A 15 18.61 -11.89 -3.80
C HIS A 15 18.09 -10.51 -3.39
N LEU A 16 16.91 -10.09 -3.88
CA LEU A 16 16.36 -8.78 -3.56
C LEU A 16 15.81 -8.78 -2.15
N LYS A 17 16.52 -8.11 -1.23
CA LYS A 17 16.13 -7.95 0.17
C LYS A 17 15.27 -6.72 0.43
N HIS A 18 15.39 -5.69 -0.42
CA HIS A 18 14.69 -4.43 -0.23
C HIS A 18 14.09 -3.98 -1.56
N LEU A 19 12.78 -3.78 -1.58
CA LEU A 19 12.04 -3.28 -2.74
C LEU A 19 11.33 -2.00 -2.35
N THR A 20 11.59 -0.93 -3.10
CA THR A 20 10.78 0.29 -3.04
C THR A 20 10.10 0.50 -4.38
N VAL A 21 8.77 0.59 -4.37
CA VAL A 21 7.96 0.91 -5.55
C VAL A 21 7.39 2.30 -5.36
N PHE A 22 7.59 3.16 -6.37
CA PHE A 22 7.03 4.50 -6.40
C PHE A 22 5.96 4.58 -7.47
N LEU A 23 4.74 4.96 -7.09
CA LEU A 23 3.62 5.17 -7.99
C LEU A 23 3.21 6.65 -7.99
N HIS A 24 3.36 7.29 -9.15
CA HIS A 24 2.71 8.57 -9.41
C HIS A 24 1.37 8.31 -10.09
N THR A 25 0.27 8.52 -9.37
CA THR A 25 -1.06 8.40 -9.98
C THR A 25 -1.47 9.76 -10.57
N VAL A 26 -1.48 9.80 -11.91
CA VAL A 26 -2.12 10.86 -12.69
C VAL A 26 -3.57 10.45 -12.99
N PRO A 27 -4.54 11.39 -12.95
CA PRO A 27 -5.94 11.09 -13.25
C PRO A 27 -6.03 10.47 -14.65
N ARG A 28 -6.67 9.29 -14.75
CA ARG A 28 -6.79 8.38 -15.93
C ARG A 28 -5.75 7.27 -16.11
N ALA A 29 -4.72 7.13 -15.29
CA ALA A 29 -3.65 6.14 -15.52
C ALA A 29 -3.85 4.77 -14.84
N VAL A 30 -4.92 4.58 -14.07
CA VAL A 30 -5.17 3.29 -13.41
C VAL A 30 -5.93 2.41 -14.39
N SER A 31 -5.18 1.62 -15.16
CA SER A 31 -5.80 0.55 -15.95
C SER A 31 -6.54 -0.41 -15.01
N PRO A 32 -7.77 -0.82 -15.32
CA PRO A 32 -8.46 -1.87 -14.54
C PRO A 32 -7.69 -3.20 -14.50
N THR A 33 -6.68 -3.37 -15.37
CA THR A 33 -5.84 -4.57 -15.44
C THR A 33 -4.65 -4.59 -14.48
N TYR A 34 -4.21 -3.44 -13.96
CA TYR A 34 -3.05 -3.32 -13.06
C TYR A 34 -3.33 -2.29 -11.96
N ASP A 35 -3.79 -2.77 -10.83
CA ASP A 35 -4.12 -2.01 -9.63
C ASP A 35 -3.14 -2.32 -8.48
N TYR A 36 -3.35 -1.78 -7.28
CA TYR A 36 -2.41 -1.94 -6.17
C TYR A 36 -2.20 -3.41 -5.76
N ILE A 37 -3.24 -4.26 -5.78
CA ILE A 37 -3.12 -5.68 -5.40
C ILE A 37 -2.20 -6.45 -6.37
N SER A 38 -2.09 -6.00 -7.62
CA SER A 38 -1.17 -6.56 -8.62
C SER A 38 0.30 -6.48 -8.19
N LEU A 39 0.66 -5.61 -7.23
CA LEU A 39 2.00 -5.52 -6.66
C LEU A 39 2.40 -6.78 -5.86
N ALA A 40 1.45 -7.64 -5.46
CA ALA A 40 1.75 -8.94 -4.86
C ALA A 40 2.66 -9.79 -5.75
N TYR A 41 2.58 -9.64 -7.07
CA TYR A 41 3.48 -10.32 -8.01
C TYR A 41 4.96 -10.02 -7.75
N PHE A 42 5.31 -8.81 -7.29
CA PHE A 42 6.69 -8.49 -6.94
C PHE A 42 7.14 -9.19 -5.65
N LEU A 43 6.20 -9.46 -4.73
CA LEU A 43 6.47 -10.21 -3.51
C LEU A 43 6.74 -11.69 -3.85
N ASP A 44 5.89 -12.28 -4.70
CA ASP A 44 6.07 -13.64 -5.24
C ASP A 44 7.38 -13.80 -6.03
N ALA A 45 7.74 -12.77 -6.79
CA ALA A 45 8.98 -12.73 -7.55
C ALA A 45 10.23 -12.60 -6.67
N SER A 46 10.10 -12.24 -5.39
CA SER A 46 11.22 -11.84 -4.52
C SER A 46 11.26 -12.66 -3.22
N PRO A 47 11.64 -13.95 -3.26
CA PRO A 47 11.56 -14.83 -2.08
C PRO A 47 12.49 -14.44 -0.93
N ALA A 48 13.53 -13.64 -1.18
CA ALA A 48 14.46 -13.13 -0.17
C ALA A 48 14.09 -11.73 0.36
N LEU A 49 12.91 -11.21 0.01
CA LEU A 49 12.51 -9.84 0.34
C LEU A 49 12.28 -9.69 1.84
N GLU A 50 13.05 -8.80 2.47
CA GLU A 50 12.95 -8.49 3.90
C GLU A 50 12.16 -7.20 4.14
N THR A 51 12.21 -6.25 3.20
CA THR A 51 11.55 -4.95 3.31
C THR A 51 10.84 -4.56 2.02
N PHE A 52 9.55 -4.26 2.12
CA PHE A 52 8.75 -3.71 1.04
C PHE A 52 8.29 -2.29 1.38
N THR A 53 8.56 -1.33 0.50
CA THR A 53 8.08 0.04 0.64
C THR A 53 7.30 0.45 -0.60
N LEU A 54 6.03 0.79 -0.42
CA LEU A 54 5.18 1.38 -1.45
C LEU A 54 5.01 2.87 -1.16
N LYS A 55 5.36 3.72 -2.12
CA LYS A 55 5.14 5.17 -2.06
C LYS A 55 4.14 5.56 -3.15
N VAL A 56 3.04 6.18 -2.77
CA VAL A 56 1.98 6.59 -3.69
C VAL A 56 1.78 8.08 -3.59
N SER A 57 2.01 8.77 -4.71
CA SER A 57 1.72 10.19 -4.87
C SER A 57 0.38 10.33 -5.59
N GLN A 58 -0.65 10.77 -4.85
CA GLN A 58 -1.99 10.99 -5.38
C GLN A 58 -2.21 12.48 -5.59
N THR A 59 -2.28 12.91 -6.85
CA THR A 59 -2.49 14.32 -7.19
C THR A 59 -3.97 14.66 -7.42
N ARG A 60 -4.81 13.68 -7.76
CA ARG A 60 -6.30 13.75 -7.86
C ARG A 60 -6.92 12.35 -7.68
N MET A 61 -8.11 12.27 -7.09
CA MET A 61 -8.78 10.99 -6.75
C MET A 61 -9.75 10.56 -7.85
N GLU A 62 -9.48 9.42 -8.49
CA GLU A 62 -10.43 8.65 -9.32
C GLU A 62 -10.17 7.16 -9.09
N HIS A 63 -10.36 6.69 -7.85
CA HIS A 63 -10.37 5.26 -7.53
C HIS A 63 -11.77 4.86 -7.07
N ASP A 64 -12.18 3.62 -7.36
CA ASP A 64 -13.36 3.03 -6.72
C ASP A 64 -13.09 2.92 -5.21
N VAL A 65 -13.70 3.84 -4.46
CA VAL A 65 -13.65 3.88 -3.00
C VAL A 65 -14.26 2.58 -2.47
N ILE A 66 -13.63 1.97 -1.45
CA ILE A 66 -14.24 0.84 -0.76
C ILE A 66 -15.61 1.25 -0.22
N SER A 67 -16.67 0.62 -0.74
CA SER A 67 -18.03 0.78 -0.25
C SER A 67 -18.25 -0.07 1.00
N GLU A 68 -19.18 0.35 1.87
CA GLU A 68 -19.57 -0.36 3.09
C GLU A 68 -20.03 -1.80 2.84
N ASP A 69 -20.57 -2.08 1.64
CA ASP A 69 -21.05 -3.39 1.17
C ASP A 69 -19.98 -4.26 0.48
N SER A 70 -18.70 -3.92 0.59
CA SER A 70 -17.60 -4.68 -0.02
C SER A 70 -17.32 -6.02 0.71
N SER A 71 -18.29 -6.93 0.69
CA SER A 71 -18.22 -8.26 1.30
C SER A 71 -17.20 -9.21 0.64
N HIS A 72 -16.64 -8.84 -0.52
CA HIS A 72 -15.69 -9.67 -1.27
C HIS A 72 -14.44 -8.87 -1.67
N LEU A 73 -13.48 -8.73 -0.74
CA LEU A 73 -12.11 -8.37 -1.08
C LEU A 73 -11.52 -9.50 -1.94
N ARG A 74 -10.88 -9.16 -3.07
CA ARG A 74 -10.16 -10.15 -3.89
C ARG A 74 -9.06 -10.77 -3.05
N GLN A 75 -9.06 -12.10 -3.01
CA GLN A 75 -7.94 -12.88 -2.50
C GLN A 75 -7.10 -13.31 -3.70
N MET A 76 -5.84 -12.88 -3.75
CA MET A 76 -4.87 -13.49 -4.66
C MET A 76 -4.37 -14.80 -4.04
N PRO A 77 -4.13 -15.86 -4.84
CA PRO A 77 -3.45 -17.06 -4.36
C PRO A 77 -2.15 -16.65 -3.69
N GLY A 78 -2.02 -16.97 -2.41
CA GLY A 78 -0.85 -16.60 -1.63
C GLY A 78 0.26 -17.62 -1.74
N HIS A 79 1.49 -17.13 -1.93
CA HIS A 79 2.69 -17.86 -1.53
C HIS A 79 3.11 -17.35 -0.15
N HIS A 80 3.60 -18.24 0.71
CA HIS A 80 4.13 -17.82 2.01
C HIS A 80 5.37 -16.93 1.81
N HIS A 81 5.36 -15.75 2.43
CA HIS A 81 6.45 -14.79 2.39
C HIS A 81 7.18 -14.79 3.74
N ASP A 82 7.97 -15.83 4.00
CA ASP A 82 8.61 -16.05 5.31
C ASP A 82 9.77 -15.11 5.61
N THR A 83 10.17 -14.25 4.66
CA THR A 83 11.31 -13.35 4.80
C THR A 83 10.89 -11.90 5.02
N ILE A 84 9.67 -11.51 4.65
CA ILE A 84 9.20 -10.12 4.73
C ILE A 84 9.00 -9.74 6.19
N LYS A 85 9.81 -8.80 6.69
CA LYS A 85 9.77 -8.32 8.07
C LYS A 85 9.14 -6.95 8.19
N ASN A 86 9.37 -6.07 7.22
CA ASN A 86 8.96 -4.68 7.30
C ASN A 86 8.22 -4.24 6.05
N VAL A 87 7.00 -3.74 6.24
CA VAL A 87 6.18 -3.18 5.16
C VAL A 87 5.84 -1.74 5.48
N LYS A 88 6.07 -0.85 4.51
CA LYS A 88 5.73 0.58 4.61
C LYS A 88 4.90 0.99 3.42
N ILE A 89 3.70 1.49 3.65
CA ILE A 89 2.84 2.08 2.63
C ILE A 89 2.66 3.56 2.95
N ILE A 90 3.22 4.41 2.11
CA ILE A 90 3.16 5.87 2.24
C ILE A 90 2.26 6.43 1.16
N GLY A 91 1.27 7.25 1.53
CA GLY A 91 0.15 7.63 0.67
C GLY A 91 -0.93 6.54 0.60
N PHE A 92 -1.16 5.83 1.70
CA PHE A 92 -2.24 4.86 1.84
C PHE A 92 -3.60 5.52 1.56
N CYS A 93 -4.39 4.91 0.68
CA CYS A 93 -5.72 5.40 0.29
C CYS A 93 -6.79 4.32 0.53
N SER A 94 -8.05 4.74 0.51
CA SER A 94 -9.24 3.91 0.68
C SER A 94 -9.59 3.09 -0.56
N ALA A 95 -8.76 3.09 -1.61
CA ALA A 95 -8.97 2.28 -2.79
C ALA A 95 -9.05 0.80 -2.43
N LYS A 96 -10.00 0.08 -3.04
CA LYS A 96 -10.22 -1.35 -2.74
C LYS A 96 -8.97 -2.20 -2.85
N SER A 97 -8.23 -2.04 -3.95
CA SER A 97 -7.01 -2.79 -4.21
C SER A 97 -5.85 -2.46 -3.25
N MET A 98 -5.85 -1.29 -2.61
CA MET A 98 -4.87 -0.95 -1.57
C MET A 98 -5.13 -1.75 -0.29
N VAL A 99 -6.40 -1.82 0.11
CA VAL A 99 -6.83 -2.63 1.26
C VAL A 99 -6.62 -4.11 0.97
N GLU A 100 -6.94 -4.57 -0.24
CA GLU A 100 -6.71 -5.96 -0.66
C GLU A 100 -5.22 -6.33 -0.61
N LEU A 101 -4.33 -5.49 -1.16
CA LEU A 101 -2.87 -5.69 -1.07
C LEU A 101 -2.40 -5.83 0.38
N THR A 102 -2.89 -4.94 1.24
CA THR A 102 -2.47 -4.90 2.65
C THR A 102 -2.98 -6.13 3.41
N CYS A 103 -4.21 -6.56 3.15
CA CYS A 103 -4.74 -7.82 3.69
C CYS A 103 -3.91 -9.02 3.21
N HIS A 104 -3.60 -9.08 1.91
CA HIS A 104 -2.80 -10.16 1.34
C HIS A 104 -1.41 -10.26 1.99
N ILE A 105 -0.77 -9.12 2.25
CA ILE A 105 0.51 -9.08 2.98
C ILE A 105 0.34 -9.62 4.40
N LEU A 106 -0.67 -9.16 5.15
CA LEU A 106 -0.92 -9.64 6.52
C LEU A 106 -1.21 -11.14 6.59
N GLU A 107 -1.90 -11.67 5.57
CA GLU A 107 -2.27 -13.08 5.49
C GLU A 107 -1.08 -13.98 5.09
N ASN A 108 -0.09 -13.46 4.34
CA ASN A 108 0.98 -14.28 3.75
C ASN A 108 2.39 -14.02 4.29
N ALA A 109 2.66 -12.84 4.88
CA ALA A 109 3.96 -12.51 5.47
C ALA A 109 4.04 -12.97 6.93
N THR A 110 4.35 -14.25 7.15
CA THR A 110 4.38 -14.92 8.46
C THR A 110 5.44 -14.34 9.41
N SER A 111 6.54 -13.81 8.86
CA SER A 111 7.66 -13.21 9.62
C SER A 111 7.55 -11.69 9.76
N LEU A 112 6.37 -11.11 9.49
CA LEU A 112 6.18 -9.67 9.58
C LEU A 112 6.42 -9.20 11.03
N GLU A 113 7.26 -8.18 11.17
CA GLU A 113 7.61 -7.54 12.45
C GLU A 113 7.03 -6.13 12.53
N GLY A 114 6.92 -5.42 11.39
CA GLY A 114 6.48 -4.04 11.31
C GLY A 114 5.62 -3.73 10.10
N LEU A 115 4.53 -3.02 10.32
CA LEU A 115 3.64 -2.46 9.30
C LEU A 115 3.45 -0.97 9.55
N THR A 116 3.82 -0.12 8.59
CA THR A 116 3.55 1.31 8.60
C THR A 116 2.54 1.65 7.51
N LEU A 117 1.42 2.26 7.91
CA LEU A 117 0.42 2.79 6.97
C LEU A 117 0.34 4.30 7.19
N ASP A 118 0.79 5.07 6.21
CA ASP A 118 0.81 6.53 6.27
C ASP A 118 -0.10 7.08 5.17
N THR A 119 -1.12 7.83 5.54
CA THR A 119 -2.14 8.36 4.60
C THR A 119 -1.67 9.58 3.83
N ILE A 120 -0.52 10.17 4.19
CA ILE A 120 -0.04 11.40 3.58
C ILE A 120 1.31 11.13 2.90
N PHE A 121 1.37 11.38 1.59
CA PHE A 121 2.63 11.46 0.86
C PHE A 121 2.95 12.93 0.54
N ASP A 122 4.01 13.47 1.12
CA ASP A 122 4.41 14.88 0.95
C ASP A 122 5.60 15.08 -0.01
N GLY A 123 6.01 14.04 -0.74
CA GLY A 123 7.14 14.10 -1.67
C GLY A 123 8.51 14.13 -0.99
N ASN A 124 8.55 14.25 0.34
CA ASN A 124 9.79 14.40 1.07
C ASN A 124 10.19 13.07 1.71
N ASN A 125 11.44 12.66 1.52
CA ASN A 125 11.89 11.32 1.90
C ASN A 125 12.26 11.21 3.40
N ASN A 126 12.09 12.27 4.19
CA ASN A 126 12.55 12.31 5.58
C ASN A 126 11.37 12.47 6.56
N PRO A 127 11.04 11.45 7.37
CA PRO A 127 9.94 11.53 8.33
C PRO A 127 10.17 12.59 9.43
N ALA A 128 11.43 13.00 9.65
CA ALA A 128 11.77 14.09 10.57
C ALA A 128 11.26 15.46 10.09
N ASP A 129 11.13 15.69 8.77
CA ASP A 129 10.67 16.97 8.22
C ASP A 129 9.17 17.21 8.49
N ARG A 130 8.41 16.15 8.77
CA ARG A 130 7.00 16.24 9.18
C ARG A 130 6.82 16.73 10.61
N LEU A 131 7.87 16.65 11.43
CA LEU A 131 7.90 17.07 12.83
C LEU A 131 8.56 18.45 13.00
N SER A 132 9.31 18.92 12.00
CA SER A 132 9.79 20.29 11.99
C SER A 132 8.65 21.23 11.59
N VAL A 133 8.38 22.22 12.44
CA VAL A 133 7.65 23.42 12.04
C VAL A 133 8.53 24.14 11.02
N HIS A 134 8.34 23.84 9.73
CA HIS A 134 8.99 24.64 8.69
C HIS A 134 8.49 26.08 8.81
N GLU A 135 9.42 27.04 8.85
CA GLU A 135 9.10 28.46 8.66
C GLU A 135 8.24 28.60 7.41
N VAL A 136 7.13 29.33 7.54
CA VAL A 136 6.08 29.62 6.54
C VAL A 136 6.55 29.43 5.09
N GLY A 137 6.51 28.18 4.62
CA GLY A 137 6.73 27.82 3.23
C GLY A 137 5.43 27.95 2.45
N ARG A 138 5.50 28.07 1.12
CA ARG A 138 4.30 27.94 0.27
C ARG A 138 3.76 26.53 0.42
N CYS A 139 2.77 26.38 1.30
CA CYS A 139 1.93 25.18 1.31
C CYS A 139 1.19 25.13 -0.03
N GLY A 140 1.50 24.13 -0.86
CA GLY A 140 0.64 23.82 -1.99
C GLY A 140 -0.77 23.61 -1.46
N ARG A 141 -1.81 24.13 -2.14
CA ARG A 141 -3.18 23.95 -1.65
C ARG A 141 -3.46 22.45 -1.57
N ILE A 142 -3.52 21.90 -0.35
CA ILE A 142 -4.10 20.56 -0.15
C ILE A 142 -5.55 20.69 -0.60
N HIS A 143 -5.86 20.09 -1.74
CA HIS A 143 -7.20 20.11 -2.27
C HIS A 143 -8.13 19.40 -1.27
N SER A 144 -9.28 19.98 -0.95
CA SER A 144 -10.29 19.38 -0.05
C SER A 144 -10.55 17.87 -0.29
N PRO A 145 -10.56 17.36 -1.54
CA PRO A 145 -10.59 15.92 -1.83
C PRO A 145 -9.48 15.08 -1.20
N MET A 146 -8.25 15.59 -1.09
CA MET A 146 -7.13 14.85 -0.48
C MET A 146 -7.29 14.72 1.04
N VAL A 147 -7.81 15.76 1.71
CA VAL A 147 -8.11 15.70 3.15
C VAL A 147 -9.24 14.69 3.40
N MET A 148 -10.28 14.72 2.57
CA MET A 148 -11.36 13.75 2.65
C MET A 148 -10.86 12.33 2.41
N GLU A 149 -9.98 12.12 1.44
CA GLU A 149 -9.40 10.81 1.19
C GLU A 149 -8.55 10.33 2.36
N ALA A 150 -7.71 11.19 2.95
CA ALA A 150 -6.91 10.80 4.11
C ALA A 150 -7.82 10.34 5.27
N LYS A 151 -8.99 10.98 5.45
CA LYS A 151 -10.01 10.55 6.41
C LYS A 151 -10.63 9.21 6.04
N ASN A 152 -11.01 9.02 4.77
CA ASN A 152 -11.54 7.74 4.28
C ASN A 152 -10.52 6.60 4.44
N ALA A 153 -9.25 6.89 4.18
CA ALA A 153 -8.14 5.95 4.32
C ALA A 153 -7.95 5.54 5.79
N LEU A 154 -8.05 6.48 6.74
CA LEU A 154 -8.07 6.17 8.17
C LEU A 154 -9.24 5.24 8.54
N LEU A 155 -10.45 5.54 8.06
CA LEU A 155 -11.62 4.68 8.29
C LEU A 155 -11.42 3.27 7.70
N ALA A 156 -10.82 3.16 6.52
CA ALA A 156 -10.52 1.88 5.90
C ALA A 156 -9.47 1.08 6.70
N ILE A 157 -8.45 1.74 7.24
CA ILE A 157 -7.45 1.09 8.12
C ILE A 157 -8.14 0.52 9.36
N GLU A 158 -8.93 1.32 10.06
CA GLU A 158 -9.63 0.89 11.28
C GLU A 158 -10.61 -0.25 10.99
N ARG A 159 -11.36 -0.17 9.88
CA ARG A 159 -12.41 -1.15 9.55
C ARG A 159 -11.85 -2.48 9.04
N TYR A 160 -10.83 -2.46 8.18
CA TYR A 160 -10.41 -3.66 7.43
C TYR A 160 -9.03 -4.19 7.81
N ILE A 161 -8.15 -3.35 8.36
CA ILE A 161 -6.75 -3.73 8.60
C ILE A 161 -6.48 -4.01 10.07
N VAL A 162 -6.89 -3.14 10.99
CA VAL A 162 -6.54 -3.24 12.41
C VAL A 162 -6.90 -4.59 13.02
N GLY A 163 -8.10 -5.12 12.73
CA GLY A 163 -8.53 -6.44 13.23
C GLY A 163 -7.78 -7.64 12.63
N LYS A 164 -7.02 -7.45 11.54
CA LYS A 164 -6.22 -8.48 10.89
C LYS A 164 -4.74 -8.45 11.27
N VAL A 165 -4.26 -7.39 11.93
CA VAL A 165 -2.86 -7.27 12.31
C VAL A 165 -2.54 -8.24 13.44
N PRO A 166 -1.59 -9.18 13.27
CA PRO A 166 -1.16 -10.07 14.35
C PRO A 166 -0.61 -9.26 15.53
N SER A 167 -0.84 -9.73 16.76
CA SER A 167 -0.39 -9.03 17.97
C SER A 167 1.14 -8.88 18.09
N THR A 168 1.89 -9.69 17.35
CA THR A 168 3.36 -9.64 17.26
C THR A 168 3.87 -8.53 16.34
N VAL A 169 3.02 -7.98 15.46
CA VAL A 169 3.39 -6.97 14.48
C VAL A 169 3.24 -5.58 15.08
N LYS A 170 4.28 -4.75 14.97
CA LYS A 170 4.21 -3.33 15.30
C LYS A 170 3.48 -2.57 14.19
N LEU A 171 2.27 -2.09 14.47
CA LEU A 171 1.53 -1.21 13.57
C LEU A 171 1.82 0.26 13.90
N ASP A 172 2.46 0.96 12.98
CA ASP A 172 2.59 2.42 13.03
C ASP A 172 1.44 3.07 12.27
N ARG A 173 0.59 3.83 12.99
CA ARG A 173 -0.64 4.45 12.47
C ARG A 173 -0.38 5.92 12.14
N PRO A 174 -1.08 6.49 11.14
CA PRO A 174 -1.06 7.94 10.93
C PRO A 174 -1.69 8.63 12.15
N LYS A 175 -1.12 9.76 12.59
CA LYS A 175 -1.72 10.60 13.63
C LYS A 175 -3.06 11.16 13.13
N GLN A 176 -4.07 11.21 14.00
CA GLN A 176 -5.39 11.78 13.68
C GLN A 176 -5.24 13.24 13.19
N ILE A 177 -5.92 13.55 12.07
CA ILE A 177 -6.00 14.88 11.45
C ILE A 177 -7.22 15.63 11.97
#